data_AF-A0A940BNS1-F1
#
_entry.id   AF-A0A940BNS1-F1
#
_cell.length_a   1.000
_cell.length_b   1.000
_cell.length_c   1.000
_cell.angle_alpha   90.00
_cell.angle_beta   90.00
_cell.angle_gamma   90.00
#
_symmetry.space_group_name_H-M   'P 1'
#
loop_
_entity.id
_entity.type
_entity.pdbx_description
1 polymer ?
#
loop_
_entity_poly.entity_id
_entity_poly.type
_entity_poly.pdbx_seq_one_letter_code
_entity_poly.pdbx_strand_id
1 'polypeptide(L)'
;MLLLATVPFLSLGSCMSGDEVASDDYCYIWEVSLGTLKRETTVLNSSGNDTTITTTYSGTQFPMTINQRTMTIENTDSLLYGTVLRAVLVNISYDGSRLVYRTKDDVDSTWMTYNSTDSLDLRKPIELMLVANNSLSARLYTLKVNVHGVEGDSLYWKKADEAVPQLQNLSQQRALVVQGNLAVLGKNGDAITFVERSSEGVWNDMPTNLPSSVDIQTFTQKGNAFFVSSAEGDVYTTTDGKDWQKLSLPQHPGLMLAGATPDYLYALMDGELYRCSEGEQGEWTFLPECLDESSVYLPSKDVKTLLMKQANGSQRMVMVGNRADDNDKTSVVWNKMWNEDISEGEAVWMFMNQTDDNKCTLPQLEYLNLIQYDGKCMAFGGASVAGKGTDNAMDALYVSEDYGISWHKDSELHLPVQLKGVNGPISSVVDSDNVIWIIANGEVWRGKLNRLDFERQ
;
A
#
# COMPACT_ATOMS: atom_id res chain seq x y z
N MET A 1 10.24 -104.21 5.27
CA MET A 1 10.19 -103.57 3.94
C MET A 1 10.12 -102.07 4.19
N LEU A 2 11.18 -101.36 3.75
CA LEU A 2 11.44 -99.90 3.80
C LEU A 2 11.39 -99.22 5.19
N LEU A 3 12.46 -98.74 5.84
CA LEU A 3 13.78 -98.17 5.49
C LEU A 3 13.75 -96.67 5.12
N LEU A 4 14.31 -95.85 6.03
CA LEU A 4 14.98 -94.53 5.88
C LEU A 4 14.14 -93.34 5.34
N ALA A 5 14.31 -92.08 5.74
CA ALA A 5 15.42 -91.41 6.41
C ALA A 5 14.93 -90.17 7.20
N THR A 6 15.56 -89.96 8.35
CA THR A 6 15.69 -88.68 9.04
C THR A 6 16.74 -87.83 8.34
N VAL A 7 16.43 -86.56 8.04
CA VAL A 7 17.41 -85.51 7.72
C VAL A 7 17.00 -84.24 8.48
N PRO A 8 17.90 -83.62 9.27
CA PRO A 8 17.62 -82.45 10.06
C PRO A 8 17.73 -81.19 9.18
N PHE A 9 16.79 -80.26 9.28
CA PHE A 9 17.02 -78.91 8.77
C PHE A 9 17.35 -77.97 9.94
N LEU A 10 18.58 -77.47 9.85
CA LEU A 10 19.25 -76.59 10.78
C LEU A 10 18.35 -75.43 11.26
N SER A 11 18.35 -75.24 12.56
CA SER A 11 18.16 -73.94 13.20
C SER A 11 19.25 -72.98 12.71
N LEU A 12 18.91 -72.12 11.75
CA LEU A 12 19.58 -70.84 11.61
C LEU A 12 18.83 -69.86 12.49
N GLY A 13 19.37 -69.61 13.68
CA GLY A 13 19.05 -68.42 14.44
C GLY A 13 19.46 -67.22 13.62
N SER A 14 18.48 -66.53 13.04
CA SER A 14 18.61 -65.11 12.75
C SER A 14 17.90 -64.39 13.89
N CYS A 15 18.67 -64.02 14.92
CA CYS A 15 18.35 -62.85 15.72
C CYS A 15 18.50 -61.65 14.78
N MET A 16 17.49 -61.37 13.97
CA MET A 16 17.22 -59.99 13.64
C MET A 16 16.72 -59.40 14.94
N SER A 17 17.51 -58.54 15.56
CA SER A 17 16.95 -57.46 16.36
C SER A 17 16.03 -56.70 15.42
N GLY A 18 14.77 -57.14 15.33
CA GLY A 18 13.71 -56.29 14.88
C GLY A 18 13.72 -55.16 15.89
N ASP A 19 14.24 -54.01 15.48
CA ASP A 19 13.81 -52.77 16.09
C ASP A 19 12.29 -52.80 15.95
N GLU A 20 11.59 -53.18 17.03
CA GLU A 20 10.18 -52.87 17.16
C GLU A 20 10.15 -51.34 17.17
N VAL A 21 9.97 -50.76 15.98
CA VAL A 21 9.56 -49.37 15.86
C VAL A 21 8.20 -49.34 16.51
N ALA A 22 8.17 -49.00 17.79
CA ALA A 22 6.93 -48.77 18.52
C ALA A 22 6.18 -47.70 17.73
N SER A 23 5.16 -48.14 16.99
CA SER A 23 4.37 -47.23 16.20
C SER A 23 3.62 -46.33 17.18
N ASP A 24 3.88 -45.03 17.11
CA ASP A 24 3.26 -44.06 18.00
C ASP A 24 1.76 -43.85 17.69
N ASP A 25 1.04 -43.39 18.71
CA ASP A 25 -0.35 -42.91 18.61
C ASP A 25 -0.42 -41.41 18.34
N TYR A 26 0.74 -40.75 18.22
CA TYR A 26 0.83 -39.33 17.91
C TYR A 26 0.45 -39.10 16.43
N CYS A 27 -0.47 -38.16 16.23
CA CYS A 27 -0.73 -37.60 14.91
C CYS A 27 -1.17 -36.16 15.04
N TYR A 28 -0.66 -35.28 14.19
CA TYR A 28 -1.06 -33.87 14.16
C TYR A 28 -0.68 -33.19 12.85
N ILE A 29 -1.44 -32.17 12.48
CA ILE A 29 -1.11 -31.25 11.40
C ILE A 29 -0.42 -30.04 12.02
N TRP A 30 0.75 -29.63 11.53
CA TRP A 30 1.49 -28.49 12.10
C TRP A 30 1.67 -27.31 11.17
N GLU A 31 1.46 -27.49 9.86
CA GLU A 31 1.48 -26.42 8.89
C GLU A 31 0.48 -26.70 7.77
N VAL A 32 -0.22 -25.65 7.36
CA VAL A 32 -1.07 -25.62 6.17
C VAL A 32 -0.77 -24.35 5.41
N SER A 33 -0.60 -24.45 4.10
CA SER A 33 -0.47 -23.29 3.22
C SER A 33 -1.29 -23.46 1.95
N LEU A 34 -1.70 -22.33 1.38
CA LEU A 34 -2.41 -22.27 0.11
C LEU A 34 -1.41 -21.94 -1.01
N GLY A 35 -1.52 -22.66 -2.13
CA GLY A 35 -0.72 -22.39 -3.32
C GLY A 35 -1.18 -21.14 -4.07
N THR A 36 -0.92 -21.08 -5.38
CA THR A 36 -1.43 -20.00 -6.23
C THR A 36 -2.95 -20.04 -6.30
N LEU A 37 -3.58 -18.92 -5.96
CA LEU A 37 -5.03 -18.74 -5.97
C LEU A 37 -5.46 -18.00 -7.23
N LYS A 38 -6.63 -18.35 -7.76
CA LYS A 38 -7.29 -17.62 -8.85
C LYS A 38 -8.33 -16.67 -8.27
N ARG A 39 -8.44 -15.46 -8.83
CA ARG A 39 -9.46 -14.47 -8.52
C ARG A 39 -10.22 -14.11 -9.78
N GLU A 40 -11.55 -14.12 -9.72
CA GLU A 40 -12.42 -13.63 -10.79
C GLU A 40 -12.98 -12.26 -10.38
N THR A 41 -12.72 -11.23 -11.20
CA THR A 41 -13.15 -9.85 -10.93
C THR A 41 -13.84 -9.26 -12.16
N THR A 42 -14.89 -8.48 -11.95
CA THR A 42 -15.57 -7.74 -13.02
C THR A 42 -14.88 -6.41 -13.24
N VAL A 43 -14.45 -6.15 -14.46
CA VAL A 43 -13.83 -4.89 -14.90
C VAL A 43 -14.54 -4.34 -16.13
N LEU A 44 -14.47 -3.03 -16.33
CA LEU A 44 -14.93 -2.39 -17.56
C LEU A 44 -13.85 -2.51 -18.64
N ASN A 45 -14.22 -2.98 -19.83
CA ASN A 45 -13.33 -2.97 -20.98
C ASN A 45 -13.18 -1.56 -21.59
N SER A 46 -12.31 -1.41 -22.58
CA SER A 46 -12.07 -0.14 -23.29
C SER A 46 -13.31 0.46 -23.97
N SER A 47 -14.39 -0.32 -24.10
CA SER A 47 -15.68 0.11 -24.64
C SER A 47 -16.73 0.37 -23.54
N GLY A 48 -16.36 0.30 -22.26
CA GLY A 48 -17.24 0.56 -21.12
C GLY A 48 -18.22 -0.57 -20.80
N ASN A 49 -17.99 -1.80 -21.27
CA ASN A 49 -18.80 -2.97 -20.92
C ASN A 49 -18.13 -3.85 -19.87
N ASP A 50 -18.92 -4.47 -19.00
CA ASP A 50 -18.44 -5.43 -18.01
C ASP A 50 -17.77 -6.63 -18.68
N THR A 51 -16.64 -7.05 -18.13
CA THR A 51 -15.89 -8.25 -18.53
C THR A 51 -15.28 -8.86 -17.28
N THR A 52 -15.35 -10.18 -17.14
CA THR A 52 -14.68 -10.88 -16.05
C THR A 52 -13.25 -11.19 -16.45
N ILE A 53 -12.29 -10.74 -15.64
CA ILE A 53 -10.89 -11.13 -15.76
C ILE A 53 -10.55 -12.15 -14.67
N THR A 54 -9.63 -13.07 -14.98
CA THR A 54 -9.05 -13.98 -14.01
C THR A 54 -7.61 -13.59 -13.74
N THR A 55 -7.31 -13.21 -12.51
CA THR A 55 -5.94 -12.95 -12.05
C THR A 55 -5.50 -14.04 -11.08
N THR A 56 -4.21 -14.06 -10.75
CA THR A 56 -3.64 -15.00 -9.78
C THR A 56 -2.82 -14.28 -8.74
N TYR A 57 -2.85 -14.75 -7.50
CA TYR A 57 -2.03 -14.23 -6.40
C TYR A 57 -1.55 -15.39 -5.51
N SER A 58 -0.56 -15.12 -4.65
CA SER A 58 0.03 -16.16 -3.80
C SER A 58 -0.80 -16.36 -2.53
N GLY A 59 -1.33 -17.57 -2.32
CA GLY A 59 -2.05 -17.91 -1.09
C GLY A 59 -1.17 -17.89 0.16
N THR A 60 0.15 -17.92 0.01
CA THR A 60 1.11 -17.77 1.12
C THR A 60 1.06 -16.40 1.80
N GLN A 61 0.45 -15.39 1.16
CA GLN A 61 0.23 -14.07 1.75
C GLN A 61 -0.88 -14.08 2.81
N PHE A 62 -1.63 -15.19 2.92
CA PHE A 62 -2.73 -15.38 3.87
C PHE A 62 -2.39 -16.54 4.80
N PRO A 63 -1.64 -16.30 5.90
CA PRO A 63 -1.20 -17.35 6.80
C PRO A 63 -2.38 -18.16 7.35
N MET A 64 -2.20 -19.47 7.47
CA MET A 64 -3.17 -20.36 8.08
C MET A 64 -2.83 -20.56 9.57
N THR A 65 -3.86 -20.51 10.40
CA THR A 65 -3.77 -20.82 11.83
C THR A 65 -4.36 -22.20 12.08
N ILE A 66 -3.68 -23.00 12.92
CA ILE A 66 -4.14 -24.32 13.35
C ILE A 66 -4.41 -24.26 14.86
N ASN A 67 -5.66 -24.42 15.25
CA ASN A 67 -6.04 -24.56 16.65
C ASN A 67 -6.09 -26.04 17.03
N GLN A 68 -5.05 -26.53 17.71
CA GLN A 68 -4.94 -27.93 18.14
C GLN A 68 -5.96 -28.34 19.21
N ARG A 69 -6.64 -27.40 19.87
CA ARG A 69 -7.68 -27.69 20.88
C ARG A 69 -9.04 -27.87 20.23
N THR A 70 -9.41 -27.00 19.30
CA THR A 70 -10.70 -27.06 18.59
C THR A 70 -10.62 -27.87 17.29
N MET A 71 -9.42 -28.29 16.89
CA MET A 71 -9.13 -28.96 15.62
C MET A 71 -9.63 -28.16 14.41
N THR A 72 -9.47 -26.84 14.45
CA THR A 72 -9.85 -25.95 13.35
C THR A 72 -8.63 -25.41 12.64
N ILE A 73 -8.73 -25.30 11.32
CA ILE A 73 -7.72 -24.72 10.45
C ILE A 73 -8.40 -23.63 9.62
N GLU A 74 -7.91 -22.41 9.72
CA GLU A 74 -8.48 -21.25 9.02
C GLU A 74 -7.40 -20.23 8.68
N ASN A 75 -7.62 -19.45 7.62
CA ASN A 75 -6.79 -18.30 7.30
C ASN A 75 -7.00 -17.21 8.34
N THR A 76 -5.89 -16.60 8.80
CA THR A 76 -5.88 -15.52 9.80
C THR A 76 -6.63 -14.29 9.30
N ASP A 77 -6.55 -14.02 8.00
CA ASP A 77 -7.32 -12.99 7.32
C ASP A 77 -8.01 -13.57 6.07
N SER A 78 -9.17 -13.03 5.72
CA SER A 78 -10.00 -13.50 4.61
C SER A 78 -9.29 -13.35 3.27
N LEU A 79 -9.47 -14.32 2.38
CA LEU A 79 -9.00 -14.22 1.00
C LEU A 79 -9.81 -13.17 0.22
N LEU A 80 -9.22 -12.70 -0.86
CA LEU A 80 -9.76 -11.62 -1.68
C LEU A 80 -11.15 -11.93 -2.23
N TYR A 81 -12.04 -10.94 -2.30
CA TYR A 81 -13.35 -11.10 -2.94
C TYR A 81 -13.21 -11.64 -4.38
N GLY A 82 -14.05 -12.60 -4.76
CA GLY A 82 -13.98 -13.28 -6.06
C GLY A 82 -12.93 -14.39 -6.15
N THR A 83 -12.27 -14.74 -5.03
CA THR A 83 -11.34 -15.90 -5.01
C THR A 83 -12.05 -17.21 -5.34
N VAL A 84 -11.47 -17.94 -6.29
CA VAL A 84 -12.02 -19.18 -6.80
C VAL A 84 -11.58 -20.35 -5.92
N LEU A 85 -12.49 -20.82 -5.07
CA LEU A 85 -12.23 -21.93 -4.14
C LEU A 85 -12.49 -23.33 -4.70
N ARG A 86 -12.94 -23.44 -5.96
CA ARG A 86 -13.32 -24.75 -6.56
C ARG A 86 -12.14 -25.68 -6.82
N ALA A 87 -10.92 -25.14 -6.87
CA ALA A 87 -9.69 -25.85 -7.17
C ALA A 87 -8.49 -25.11 -6.57
N VAL A 88 -8.19 -25.41 -5.30
CA VAL A 88 -7.10 -24.79 -4.55
C VAL A 88 -6.04 -25.83 -4.20
N LEU A 89 -4.78 -25.55 -4.52
CA LEU A 89 -3.67 -26.38 -4.04
C LEU A 89 -3.45 -26.10 -2.55
N VAL A 90 -3.54 -27.14 -1.72
CA VAL A 90 -3.34 -27.03 -0.27
C VAL A 90 -2.16 -27.90 0.13
N ASN A 91 -1.10 -27.29 0.64
CA ASN A 91 0.03 -28.01 1.20
C ASN A 91 -0.23 -28.24 2.69
N ILE A 92 -0.11 -29.49 3.14
CA ILE A 92 -0.37 -29.89 4.52
C ILE A 92 0.83 -30.67 5.02
N SER A 93 1.50 -30.15 6.04
CA SER A 93 2.57 -30.85 6.75
C SER A 93 2.00 -31.49 8.01
N TYR A 94 2.19 -32.81 8.14
CA TYR A 94 1.60 -33.60 9.22
C TYR A 94 2.50 -34.77 9.65
N ASP A 95 2.22 -35.29 10.84
CA ASP A 95 2.76 -36.56 11.35
C ASP A 95 1.65 -37.59 11.49
N GLY A 96 1.80 -38.76 10.86
CA GLY A 96 0.81 -39.84 10.82
C GLY A 96 0.92 -40.68 9.55
N SER A 97 0.24 -41.84 9.53
CA SER A 97 0.32 -42.82 8.45
C SER A 97 -0.50 -42.44 7.21
N ARG A 98 -1.61 -41.73 7.41
CA ARG A 98 -2.56 -41.43 6.33
C ARG A 98 -3.42 -40.21 6.63
N LEU A 99 -3.49 -39.31 5.66
CA LEU A 99 -4.43 -38.19 5.65
C LEU A 99 -5.51 -38.42 4.59
N VAL A 100 -6.78 -38.37 5.00
CA VAL A 100 -7.94 -38.43 4.12
C VAL A 100 -8.86 -37.24 4.37
N TYR A 101 -9.68 -36.90 3.39
CA TYR A 101 -10.59 -35.76 3.48
C TYR A 101 -11.97 -36.02 2.90
N ARG A 102 -12.94 -35.21 3.29
CA ARG A 102 -14.29 -35.15 2.71
C ARG A 102 -14.92 -33.78 2.95
N THR A 103 -15.98 -33.46 2.21
CA THR A 103 -16.78 -32.25 2.48
C THR A 103 -17.50 -32.41 3.83
N LYS A 104 -17.43 -31.40 4.71
CA LYS A 104 -17.98 -31.48 6.07
C LYS A 104 -19.48 -31.78 6.10
N ASP A 105 -20.23 -31.15 5.18
CA ASP A 105 -21.69 -31.29 5.12
C ASP A 105 -22.15 -32.60 4.44
N ASP A 106 -21.22 -33.39 3.89
CA ASP A 106 -21.51 -34.63 3.17
C ASP A 106 -20.96 -35.82 3.98
N VAL A 107 -21.60 -36.09 5.11
CA VAL A 107 -21.15 -37.10 6.08
C VAL A 107 -21.23 -38.54 5.55
N ASP A 108 -22.00 -38.77 4.49
CA ASP A 108 -22.14 -40.07 3.83
C ASP A 108 -21.15 -40.26 2.66
N SER A 109 -20.43 -39.20 2.27
CA SER A 109 -19.40 -39.29 1.23
C SER A 109 -18.22 -40.17 1.65
N THR A 110 -17.64 -40.85 0.66
CA THR A 110 -16.41 -41.62 0.81
C THR A 110 -15.24 -40.70 1.11
N TRP A 111 -14.44 -41.05 2.11
CA TRP A 111 -13.15 -40.43 2.38
C TRP A 111 -12.22 -40.54 1.17
N MET A 112 -11.69 -39.41 0.73
CA MET A 112 -10.73 -39.32 -0.37
C MET A 112 -9.31 -39.20 0.20
N THR A 113 -8.33 -39.82 -0.46
CA THR A 113 -6.92 -39.68 -0.06
C THR A 113 -6.43 -38.27 -0.38
N TYR A 114 -5.76 -37.63 0.59
CA TYR A 114 -5.08 -36.36 0.32
C TYR A 114 -3.83 -36.58 -0.53
N ASN A 115 -3.63 -35.72 -1.53
CA ASN A 115 -2.43 -35.66 -2.35
C ASN A 115 -2.01 -34.19 -2.50
N SER A 116 -0.75 -33.89 -2.22
CA SER A 116 -0.21 -32.53 -2.28
C SER A 116 -0.12 -31.96 -3.69
N THR A 117 -0.28 -32.77 -4.74
CA THR A 117 -0.33 -32.29 -6.13
C THR A 117 -1.74 -32.01 -6.64
N ASP A 118 -2.76 -32.45 -5.90
CA ASP A 118 -4.16 -32.36 -6.33
C ASP A 118 -4.84 -31.16 -5.67
N SER A 119 -5.73 -30.50 -6.42
CA SER A 119 -6.49 -29.37 -5.91
C SER A 119 -7.71 -29.82 -5.13
N LEU A 120 -8.02 -29.11 -4.04
CA LEU A 120 -9.22 -29.30 -3.22
C LEU A 120 -10.31 -28.28 -3.58
N ASP A 121 -11.58 -28.69 -3.46
CA ASP A 121 -12.72 -27.78 -3.49
C ASP A 121 -13.03 -27.30 -2.08
N LEU A 122 -12.77 -26.03 -1.83
CA LEU A 122 -12.88 -25.38 -0.51
C LEU A 122 -14.08 -24.42 -0.44
N ARG A 123 -15.01 -24.48 -1.40
CA ARG A 123 -16.25 -23.67 -1.36
C ARG A 123 -17.09 -23.96 -0.11
N LYS A 124 -16.89 -25.12 0.50
CA LYS A 124 -17.44 -25.51 1.80
C LYS A 124 -16.31 -25.98 2.70
N PRO A 125 -16.47 -25.91 4.03
CA PRO A 125 -15.53 -26.52 4.95
C PRO A 125 -15.32 -28.01 4.62
N ILE A 126 -14.09 -28.48 4.74
CA ILE A 126 -13.75 -29.90 4.60
C ILE A 126 -13.28 -30.45 5.94
N GLU A 127 -13.52 -31.74 6.13
CA GLU A 127 -12.98 -32.51 7.24
C GLU A 127 -11.72 -33.24 6.77
N LEU A 128 -10.66 -33.14 7.57
CA LEU A 128 -9.36 -33.78 7.37
C LEU A 128 -9.16 -34.79 8.50
N MET A 129 -9.19 -36.08 8.18
CA MET A 129 -8.93 -37.14 9.15
C MET A 129 -7.50 -37.65 8.98
N LEU A 130 -6.69 -37.42 10.00
CA LEU A 130 -5.31 -37.86 10.09
C LEU A 130 -5.23 -39.08 11.00
N VAL A 131 -4.71 -40.19 10.49
CA VAL A 131 -4.56 -41.45 11.23
C VAL A 131 -3.13 -41.57 11.73
N ALA A 132 -2.95 -41.93 13.01
CA ALA A 132 -1.64 -42.17 13.62
C ALA A 132 -0.89 -43.33 12.95
N ASN A 133 0.43 -43.40 13.15
CA ASN A 133 1.24 -44.45 12.56
C ASN A 133 0.76 -45.83 12.99
N ASN A 134 0.34 -45.97 14.25
CA ASN A 134 -0.17 -47.25 14.78
C ASN A 134 -1.58 -47.62 14.32
N SER A 135 -2.25 -46.74 13.56
CA SER A 135 -3.64 -46.93 13.08
C SER A 135 -4.70 -47.07 14.18
N LEU A 136 -4.37 -46.83 15.45
CA LEU A 136 -5.28 -46.96 16.59
C LEU A 136 -5.96 -45.64 16.97
N SER A 137 -5.39 -44.51 16.56
CA SER A 137 -5.89 -43.17 16.87
C SER A 137 -6.00 -42.32 15.61
N ALA A 138 -6.94 -41.37 15.62
CA ALA A 138 -7.09 -40.39 14.55
C ALA A 138 -7.51 -39.03 15.10
N ARG A 139 -7.08 -37.96 14.41
CA ARG A 139 -7.55 -36.59 14.64
C ARG A 139 -8.35 -36.10 13.46
N LEU A 140 -9.47 -35.44 13.74
CA LEU A 140 -10.38 -34.88 12.76
C LEU A 140 -10.31 -33.35 12.81
N TYR A 141 -9.67 -32.74 11.81
CA TYR A 141 -9.59 -31.30 11.65
C TYR A 141 -10.70 -30.79 10.74
N THR A 142 -11.23 -29.60 11.00
CA THR A 142 -12.08 -28.87 10.05
C THR A 142 -11.25 -27.75 9.42
N LEU A 143 -11.04 -27.83 8.10
CA LEU A 143 -10.42 -26.76 7.31
C LEU A 143 -11.52 -25.88 6.72
N LYS A 144 -11.46 -24.59 7.04
CA LYS A 144 -12.35 -23.56 6.50
C LYS A 144 -11.51 -22.44 5.92
N VAL A 145 -11.78 -22.06 4.67
CA VAL A 145 -11.17 -20.90 4.03
C VAL A 145 -12.21 -19.79 3.94
N ASN A 146 -11.91 -18.65 4.57
CA ASN A 146 -12.74 -17.46 4.56
C ASN A 146 -12.38 -16.58 3.37
N VAL A 147 -13.39 -15.99 2.72
CA VAL A 147 -13.25 -15.04 1.60
C VAL A 147 -14.12 -13.84 1.92
N HIS A 148 -13.67 -12.63 1.55
CA HIS A 148 -14.52 -11.45 1.65
C HIS A 148 -15.84 -11.65 0.89
N GLY A 149 -16.97 -11.31 1.53
CA GLY A 149 -18.32 -11.52 1.00
C GLY A 149 -18.86 -10.36 0.15
N VAL A 150 -18.18 -9.23 0.18
CA VAL A 150 -18.46 -8.06 -0.66
C VAL A 150 -17.14 -7.52 -1.20
N GLU A 151 -17.22 -6.85 -2.34
CA GLU A 151 -16.08 -6.20 -2.97
C GLU A 151 -15.75 -4.85 -2.28
N GLY A 152 -15.58 -4.88 -0.95
CA GLY A 152 -15.39 -3.68 -0.12
C GLY A 152 -14.01 -3.03 -0.27
N ASP A 153 -13.02 -3.83 -0.63
CA ASP A 153 -11.61 -3.42 -0.73
C ASP A 153 -11.19 -3.10 -2.18
N SER A 154 -12.13 -3.09 -3.13
CA SER A 154 -11.84 -2.64 -4.50
C SER A 154 -12.02 -1.13 -4.63
N LEU A 155 -11.07 -0.52 -5.35
CA LEU A 155 -11.08 0.87 -5.77
C LEU A 155 -11.36 0.91 -7.28
N TYR A 156 -12.54 1.42 -7.67
CA TYR A 156 -12.88 1.57 -9.08
C TYR A 156 -12.61 2.98 -9.58
N TRP A 157 -11.94 3.08 -10.73
CA TRP A 157 -11.68 4.35 -11.38
C TRP A 157 -12.71 4.67 -12.44
N LYS A 158 -13.26 5.87 -12.36
CA LYS A 158 -14.10 6.47 -13.39
C LYS A 158 -13.38 7.67 -13.97
N LYS A 159 -13.29 7.72 -15.30
CA LYS A 159 -12.90 8.94 -16.01
C LYS A 159 -14.00 9.98 -15.79
N ALA A 160 -13.69 11.03 -15.05
CA ALA A 160 -14.61 12.11 -14.72
C ALA A 160 -14.69 13.12 -15.87
N ASP A 161 -13.52 13.54 -16.40
CA ASP A 161 -13.40 14.45 -17.52
C ASP A 161 -12.31 13.94 -18.48
N GLU A 162 -12.62 13.82 -19.77
CA GLU A 162 -11.75 13.14 -20.74
C GLU A 162 -10.67 14.03 -21.36
N ALA A 163 -10.97 15.30 -21.61
CA ALA A 163 -10.00 16.25 -22.13
C ALA A 163 -10.36 17.64 -21.62
N VAL A 164 -9.62 18.12 -20.62
CA VAL A 164 -9.78 19.45 -20.06
C VAL A 164 -8.73 20.37 -20.70
N PRO A 165 -9.09 21.25 -21.66
CA PRO A 165 -8.12 22.07 -22.39
C PRO A 165 -7.20 22.90 -21.49
N GLN A 166 -7.74 23.39 -20.36
CA GLN A 166 -7.03 24.21 -19.37
C GLN A 166 -5.91 23.44 -18.65
N LEU A 167 -6.01 22.12 -18.59
CA LEU A 167 -5.04 21.24 -17.94
C LEU A 167 -4.02 20.67 -18.94
N GLN A 168 -4.14 21.00 -20.22
CA GLN A 168 -3.19 20.59 -21.25
C GLN A 168 -1.93 21.45 -21.21
N ASN A 169 -0.77 20.83 -21.47
CA ASN A 169 0.55 21.49 -21.53
C ASN A 169 1.03 22.16 -20.24
N LEU A 170 0.45 21.82 -19.08
CA LEU A 170 1.04 22.20 -17.81
C LEU A 170 2.42 21.54 -17.65
N SER A 171 3.42 22.33 -17.24
CA SER A 171 4.79 21.88 -16.97
C SER A 171 5.00 21.47 -15.51
N GLN A 172 4.15 22.01 -14.62
CA GLN A 172 4.01 21.62 -13.23
C GLN A 172 2.54 21.74 -12.85
N GLN A 173 2.07 20.90 -11.94
CA GLN A 173 0.71 20.98 -11.44
C GLN A 173 0.57 20.42 -10.02
N ARG A 174 -0.42 20.95 -9.29
CA ARG A 174 -0.89 20.44 -8.00
C ARG A 174 -2.41 20.47 -7.97
N ALA A 175 -3.00 19.33 -7.62
CA ALA A 175 -4.42 19.23 -7.39
C ALA A 175 -4.72 19.59 -5.93
N LEU A 176 -5.84 20.28 -5.72
CA LEU A 176 -6.28 20.73 -4.41
C LEU A 176 -7.81 20.77 -4.37
N VAL A 177 -8.36 20.79 -3.16
CA VAL A 177 -9.79 21.04 -2.94
C VAL A 177 -9.93 22.38 -2.26
N VAL A 178 -10.59 23.32 -2.94
CA VAL A 178 -10.81 24.69 -2.45
C VAL A 178 -12.30 24.88 -2.28
N GLN A 179 -12.73 25.18 -1.05
CA GLN A 179 -14.16 25.41 -0.74
C GLN A 179 -15.08 24.26 -1.23
N GLY A 180 -14.58 23.02 -1.23
CA GLY A 180 -15.29 21.83 -1.69
C GLY A 180 -15.21 21.54 -3.19
N ASN A 181 -14.63 22.44 -3.99
CA ASN A 181 -14.43 22.23 -5.43
C ASN A 181 -13.04 21.67 -5.71
N LEU A 182 -12.96 20.75 -6.66
CA LEU A 182 -11.69 20.29 -7.22
C LEU A 182 -11.05 21.43 -8.02
N ALA A 183 -9.76 21.66 -7.81
CA ALA A 183 -9.00 22.64 -8.57
C ALA A 183 -7.57 22.14 -8.86
N VAL A 184 -6.90 22.82 -9.79
CA VAL A 184 -5.51 22.60 -10.14
C VAL A 184 -4.78 23.94 -10.19
N LEU A 185 -3.69 24.06 -9.42
CA LEU A 185 -2.69 25.10 -9.59
C LEU A 185 -1.65 24.59 -10.58
N GLY A 186 -1.45 25.28 -11.71
CA GLY A 186 -0.63 24.82 -12.82
C GLY A 186 0.34 25.87 -13.34
N LYS A 187 1.42 25.42 -13.99
CA LYS A 187 2.39 26.29 -14.68
C LYS A 187 2.33 26.06 -16.19
N ASN A 188 1.84 27.05 -16.93
CA ASN A 188 1.76 27.04 -18.38
C ASN A 188 2.72 28.08 -18.98
N GLY A 189 3.85 27.61 -19.51
CA GLY A 189 4.98 28.48 -19.83
C GLY A 189 5.47 29.20 -18.56
N ASP A 190 5.48 30.53 -18.57
CA ASP A 190 5.86 31.35 -17.41
C ASP A 190 4.67 31.71 -16.51
N ALA A 191 3.43 31.47 -16.95
CA ALA A 191 2.24 31.86 -16.19
C ALA A 191 1.83 30.78 -15.18
N ILE A 192 1.48 31.21 -13.97
CA ILE A 192 0.84 30.37 -12.95
C ILE A 192 -0.67 30.54 -13.05
N THR A 193 -1.39 29.45 -13.31
CA THR A 193 -2.83 29.42 -13.52
C THR A 193 -3.53 28.64 -12.41
N PHE A 194 -4.74 29.06 -12.05
CA PHE A 194 -5.62 28.31 -11.16
C PHE A 194 -6.86 27.90 -11.96
N VAL A 195 -7.13 26.59 -12.05
CA VAL A 195 -8.26 26.06 -12.81
C VAL A 195 -9.20 25.35 -11.85
N GLU A 196 -10.45 25.80 -11.76
CA GLU A 196 -11.44 25.28 -10.82
C GLU A 196 -12.54 24.53 -11.57
N ARG A 197 -12.92 23.36 -11.07
CA ARG A 197 -14.02 22.52 -11.57
C ARG A 197 -15.30 22.85 -10.83
N SER A 198 -16.32 23.30 -11.54
CA SER A 198 -17.66 23.52 -10.98
C SER A 198 -18.34 22.20 -10.60
N SER A 199 -19.40 22.28 -9.80
CA SER A 199 -20.26 21.13 -9.47
C SER A 199 -20.88 20.47 -10.70
N GLU A 200 -21.09 21.22 -11.79
CA GLU A 200 -21.58 20.74 -13.08
C GLU A 200 -20.49 20.07 -13.94
N GLY A 201 -19.23 20.07 -13.47
CA GLY A 201 -18.08 19.50 -14.19
C GLY A 201 -17.45 20.43 -15.22
N VAL A 202 -17.71 21.73 -15.15
CA VAL A 202 -17.11 22.72 -16.05
C VAL A 202 -15.84 23.28 -15.42
N TRP A 203 -14.73 23.23 -16.16
CA TRP A 203 -13.46 23.79 -15.74
C TRP A 203 -13.32 25.25 -16.18
N ASN A 204 -12.94 26.13 -15.26
CA ASN A 204 -12.78 27.56 -15.51
C ASN A 204 -11.38 28.00 -15.13
N ASP A 205 -10.70 28.68 -16.07
CA ASP A 205 -9.44 29.37 -15.79
C ASP A 205 -9.68 30.59 -14.92
N MET A 206 -8.84 30.74 -13.92
CA MET A 206 -8.81 31.91 -13.05
C MET A 206 -7.36 32.39 -12.94
N PRO A 207 -7.10 33.68 -13.22
CA PRO A 207 -5.76 34.22 -13.11
C PRO A 207 -5.32 34.19 -11.63
N THR A 208 -4.02 33.97 -11.43
CA THR A 208 -3.37 34.19 -10.13
C THR A 208 -2.51 35.44 -10.22
N ASN A 209 -2.20 36.03 -9.07
CA ASN A 209 -1.22 37.11 -8.95
C ASN A 209 0.19 36.61 -8.56
N LEU A 210 0.44 35.30 -8.65
CA LEU A 210 1.76 34.71 -8.37
C LEU A 210 2.77 35.06 -9.47
N PRO A 211 4.04 35.34 -9.12
CA PRO A 211 5.08 35.54 -10.12
C PRO A 211 5.52 34.22 -10.75
N SER A 212 6.14 34.30 -11.93
CA SER A 212 6.63 33.15 -12.69
C SER A 212 7.77 32.37 -11.99
N SER A 213 8.42 32.97 -10.99
CA SER A 213 9.49 32.35 -10.21
C SER A 213 9.01 31.39 -9.13
N VAL A 214 7.69 31.32 -8.88
CA VAL A 214 7.09 30.33 -7.99
C VAL A 214 7.30 28.93 -8.53
N ASP A 215 7.67 28.02 -7.64
CA ASP A 215 7.73 26.59 -7.90
C ASP A 215 6.51 25.91 -7.29
N ILE A 216 5.60 25.44 -8.14
CA ILE A 216 4.35 24.77 -7.72
C ILE A 216 4.66 23.47 -6.98
N GLN A 217 5.84 22.87 -7.17
CA GLN A 217 6.19 21.63 -6.47
C GLN A 217 6.25 21.80 -4.95
N THR A 218 6.48 23.02 -4.47
CA THR A 218 6.55 23.42 -3.05
C THR A 218 5.19 23.60 -2.38
N PHE A 219 4.10 23.44 -3.15
CA PHE A 219 2.74 23.59 -2.66
C PHE A 219 2.51 22.81 -1.36
N THR A 220 2.03 23.52 -0.35
CA THR A 220 1.78 23.02 1.00
C THR A 220 0.45 23.53 1.50
N GLN A 221 -0.36 22.67 2.13
CA GLN A 221 -1.61 23.06 2.76
C GLN A 221 -1.48 23.05 4.28
N LYS A 222 -1.91 24.14 4.93
CA LYS A 222 -2.01 24.28 6.38
C LYS A 222 -3.43 24.73 6.74
N GLY A 223 -4.24 23.79 7.23
CA GLY A 223 -5.68 24.03 7.44
C GLY A 223 -6.37 24.39 6.12
N ASN A 224 -7.03 25.54 6.07
CA ASN A 224 -7.71 26.06 4.87
C ASN A 224 -6.84 26.98 4.00
N ALA A 225 -5.59 27.22 4.41
CA ALA A 225 -4.66 28.06 3.67
C ALA A 225 -3.67 27.20 2.89
N PHE A 226 -3.30 27.69 1.70
CA PHE A 226 -2.34 27.10 0.79
C PHE A 226 -1.10 27.99 0.71
N PHE A 227 0.06 27.37 0.55
CA PHE A 227 1.36 28.03 0.55
C PHE A 227 2.21 27.52 -0.60
N VAL A 228 3.00 28.41 -1.20
CA VAL A 228 4.02 28.08 -2.21
C VAL A 228 5.25 28.96 -2.00
N SER A 229 6.44 28.47 -2.33
CA SER A 229 7.67 29.25 -2.33
C SER A 229 8.20 29.52 -3.74
N SER A 230 9.00 30.58 -3.87
CA SER A 230 9.73 30.92 -5.09
C SER A 230 11.22 30.63 -4.96
N ALA A 231 11.90 30.57 -6.10
CA ALA A 231 13.36 30.38 -6.14
C ALA A 231 14.14 31.47 -5.37
N GLU A 232 13.59 32.68 -5.26
CA GLU A 232 14.19 33.81 -4.52
C GLU A 232 14.03 33.70 -2.99
N GLY A 233 13.28 32.71 -2.50
CA GLY A 233 12.99 32.51 -1.08
C GLY A 233 11.72 33.19 -0.59
N ASP A 234 10.87 33.71 -1.49
CA ASP A 234 9.59 34.30 -1.12
C ASP A 234 8.56 33.20 -0.86
N VAL A 235 7.68 33.39 0.11
CA VAL A 235 6.53 32.50 0.36
C VAL A 235 5.24 33.28 0.15
N TYR A 236 4.30 32.66 -0.53
CA TYR A 236 2.98 33.19 -0.81
C TYR A 236 1.91 32.33 -0.15
N THR A 237 0.83 32.94 0.32
CA THR A 237 -0.32 32.24 0.91
C THR A 237 -1.65 32.68 0.31
N THR A 238 -2.64 31.80 0.31
CA THR A 238 -4.02 32.09 -0.10
C THR A 238 -5.00 31.15 0.60
N THR A 239 -6.28 31.52 0.64
CA THR A 239 -7.39 30.64 1.08
C THR A 239 -8.36 30.29 -0.04
N ASP A 240 -8.21 30.89 -1.23
CA ASP A 240 -9.11 30.71 -2.37
C ASP A 240 -8.41 30.24 -3.66
N GLY A 241 -7.08 30.13 -3.65
CA GLY A 241 -6.29 29.68 -4.80
C GLY A 241 -6.01 30.77 -5.83
N LYS A 242 -6.64 31.94 -5.71
CA LYS A 242 -6.70 32.99 -6.73
C LYS A 242 -5.89 34.21 -6.29
N ASP A 243 -6.19 34.73 -5.11
CA ASP A 243 -5.57 35.92 -4.54
C ASP A 243 -4.49 35.50 -3.54
N TRP A 244 -3.24 35.60 -3.95
CA TRP A 244 -2.08 35.22 -3.14
C TRP A 244 -1.41 36.42 -2.49
N GLN A 245 -1.04 36.27 -1.22
CA GLN A 245 -0.34 37.28 -0.44
C GLN A 245 1.08 36.83 -0.14
N LYS A 246 2.06 37.69 -0.43
CA LYS A 246 3.46 37.44 -0.05
C LYS A 246 3.60 37.61 1.47
N LEU A 247 4.15 36.60 2.15
CA LEU A 247 4.49 36.67 3.56
C LEU A 247 5.75 37.51 3.78
N SER A 248 5.80 38.21 4.92
CA SER A 248 6.98 38.94 5.36
C SER A 248 7.88 38.00 6.17
N LEU A 249 8.75 37.27 5.46
CA LEU A 249 9.70 36.31 6.04
C LEU A 249 11.15 36.81 5.91
N PRO A 250 12.07 36.33 6.77
CA PRO A 250 13.49 36.41 6.50
C PRO A 250 13.81 35.78 5.13
N GLN A 251 14.64 36.45 4.32
CA GLN A 251 14.92 35.98 2.97
C GLN A 251 15.92 34.82 2.98
N HIS A 252 15.52 33.68 2.43
CA HIS A 252 16.36 32.50 2.25
C HIS A 252 16.29 32.02 0.78
N PRO A 253 17.21 32.46 -0.09
CA PRO A 253 17.23 32.02 -1.48
C PRO A 253 17.27 30.50 -1.60
N GLY A 254 16.43 29.93 -2.47
CA GLY A 254 16.31 28.48 -2.62
C GLY A 254 15.45 27.78 -1.55
N LEU A 255 14.71 28.53 -0.70
CA LEU A 255 13.75 27.95 0.22
C LEU A 255 12.71 27.10 -0.53
N MET A 256 12.59 25.84 -0.12
CA MET A 256 11.62 24.89 -0.65
C MET A 256 10.67 24.46 0.47
N LEU A 257 9.41 24.90 0.43
CA LEU A 257 8.41 24.36 1.36
C LEU A 257 8.28 22.85 1.15
N ALA A 258 8.28 22.12 2.26
CA ALA A 258 8.28 20.66 2.28
C ALA A 258 6.98 20.09 2.83
N GLY A 259 6.27 20.83 3.70
CA GLY A 259 5.05 20.35 4.34
C GLY A 259 4.55 21.27 5.45
N ALA A 260 3.47 20.88 6.12
CA ALA A 260 2.91 21.62 7.25
C ALA A 260 2.17 20.73 8.24
N THR A 261 2.06 21.24 9.45
CA THR A 261 1.16 20.81 10.53
C THR A 261 0.27 21.99 10.94
N PRO A 262 -0.73 21.80 11.82
CA PRO A 262 -1.52 22.93 12.33
C PRO A 262 -0.68 24.04 12.95
N ASP A 263 0.49 23.72 13.50
CA ASP A 263 1.34 24.67 14.22
C ASP A 263 2.49 25.21 13.36
N TYR A 264 3.07 24.40 12.46
CA TYR A 264 4.29 24.78 11.72
C TYR A 264 4.17 24.59 10.20
N LEU A 265 4.87 25.45 9.46
CA LEU A 265 5.34 25.13 8.10
C LEU A 265 6.73 24.50 8.20
N TYR A 266 7.05 23.58 7.29
CA TYR A 266 8.38 22.98 7.19
C TYR A 266 9.01 23.37 5.85
N ALA A 267 10.29 23.70 5.87
CA ALA A 267 11.03 24.14 4.70
C ALA A 267 12.46 23.57 4.68
N LEU A 268 12.90 23.19 3.48
CA LEU A 268 14.28 22.83 3.19
C LEU A 268 15.00 24.07 2.67
N MET A 269 16.10 24.44 3.32
CA MET A 269 16.93 25.59 2.93
C MET A 269 18.36 25.40 3.41
N ASP A 270 19.33 25.85 2.61
CA ASP A 270 20.76 25.72 2.90
C ASP A 270 21.23 24.29 3.23
N GLY A 271 20.56 23.28 2.66
CA GLY A 271 20.85 21.86 2.90
C GLY A 271 20.32 21.30 4.22
N GLU A 272 19.57 22.09 4.99
CA GLU A 272 19.03 21.73 6.29
C GLU A 272 17.48 21.79 6.29
N LEU A 273 16.87 21.18 7.31
CA LEU A 273 15.43 21.24 7.54
C LEU A 273 15.10 22.25 8.63
N TYR A 274 14.11 23.10 8.37
CA TYR A 274 13.63 24.08 9.33
C TYR A 274 12.12 23.97 9.49
N ARG A 275 11.65 24.31 10.69
CA ARG A 275 10.24 24.64 10.93
C ARG A 275 10.07 26.15 11.04
N CYS A 276 8.89 26.62 10.65
CA CYS A 276 8.53 28.03 10.63
C CYS A 276 7.15 28.21 11.26
N SER A 277 7.03 29.18 12.16
CA SER A 277 5.77 29.55 12.81
C SER A 277 5.62 31.07 12.86
N GLU A 278 4.37 31.50 12.86
CA GLU A 278 3.98 32.88 13.12
C GLU A 278 3.96 33.13 14.64
N GLY A 279 4.66 34.18 15.09
CA GLY A 279 4.67 34.65 16.46
C GLY A 279 3.44 35.49 16.80
N GLU A 280 3.31 35.89 18.06
CA GLU A 280 2.13 36.61 18.56
C GLU A 280 1.92 37.99 17.90
N GLN A 281 2.98 38.59 17.32
CA GLN A 281 2.91 39.90 16.67
C GLN A 281 2.90 39.78 15.14
N GLY A 282 2.70 38.57 14.59
CA GLY A 282 2.63 38.29 13.16
C GLY A 282 3.98 38.12 12.47
N GLU A 283 5.07 38.10 13.23
CA GLU A 283 6.42 37.84 12.75
C GLU A 283 6.65 36.34 12.54
N TRP A 284 7.24 35.97 11.41
CA TRP A 284 7.54 34.57 11.13
C TRP A 284 9.00 34.26 11.47
N THR A 285 9.21 33.15 12.17
CA THR A 285 10.55 32.72 12.62
C THR A 285 10.87 31.32 12.14
N PHE A 286 12.05 31.14 11.55
CA PHE A 286 12.61 29.84 11.22
C PHE A 286 13.46 29.29 12.38
N LEU A 287 13.26 28.03 12.71
CA LEU A 287 14.06 27.28 13.68
C LEU A 287 14.56 25.98 13.03
N PRO A 288 15.87 25.66 13.14
CA PRO A 288 16.39 24.41 12.60
C PRO A 288 15.78 23.22 13.32
N GLU A 289 15.51 22.16 12.58
CA GLU A 289 15.00 20.90 13.11
C GLU A 289 16.14 19.99 13.55
N CYS A 290 15.85 19.13 14.54
CA CYS A 290 16.77 18.08 14.94
C CYS A 290 16.54 16.83 14.08
N LEU A 291 17.63 16.29 13.52
CA LEU A 291 17.66 15.05 12.75
C LEU A 291 18.46 13.99 13.52
N ASP A 292 18.04 12.74 13.48
CA ASP A 292 18.82 11.61 14.04
C ASP A 292 19.99 11.18 13.15
N GLU A 293 19.95 11.58 11.88
CA GLU A 293 20.95 11.31 10.85
C GLU A 293 21.37 12.59 10.12
N SER A 294 22.42 12.50 9.30
CA SER A 294 22.95 13.64 8.57
C SER A 294 21.91 14.25 7.61
N SER A 295 21.85 15.59 7.58
CA SER A 295 21.03 16.38 6.65
C SER A 295 21.30 16.09 5.17
N VAL A 296 22.45 15.48 4.84
CA VAL A 296 22.75 14.98 3.49
C VAL A 296 21.77 13.93 2.99
N TYR A 297 20.99 13.28 3.88
CA TYR A 297 19.94 12.32 3.51
C TYR A 297 18.56 12.97 3.28
N LEU A 298 18.44 14.30 3.42
CA LEU A 298 17.21 15.01 3.09
C LEU A 298 16.95 14.98 1.56
N PRO A 299 15.68 14.84 1.14
CA PRO A 299 15.34 14.89 -0.27
C PRO A 299 15.43 16.33 -0.81
N SER A 300 15.65 16.46 -2.12
CA SER A 300 15.73 17.75 -2.81
C SER A 300 14.80 17.84 -4.03
N LYS A 301 14.11 16.76 -4.37
CA LYS A 301 13.19 16.67 -5.50
C LYS A 301 11.96 15.86 -5.11
N ASP A 302 10.82 16.19 -5.71
CA ASP A 302 9.55 15.49 -5.53
C ASP A 302 9.12 15.34 -4.07
N VAL A 303 9.57 16.22 -3.17
CA VAL A 303 9.30 16.15 -1.73
C VAL A 303 7.79 16.21 -1.45
N LYS A 304 7.30 15.28 -0.64
CA LYS A 304 5.92 15.20 -0.17
C LYS A 304 5.88 14.88 1.31
N THR A 305 4.86 15.39 1.98
CA THR A 305 4.61 15.07 3.39
C THR A 305 3.17 14.69 3.64
N LEU A 306 2.95 13.75 4.57
CA LEU A 306 1.64 13.43 5.13
C LEU A 306 1.67 13.61 6.64
N LEU A 307 0.65 14.27 7.17
CA LEU A 307 0.36 14.29 8.60
C LEU A 307 -0.69 13.22 8.90
N MET A 308 -0.37 12.27 9.78
CA MET A 308 -1.26 11.18 10.16
C MET A 308 -1.47 11.15 11.67
N LYS A 309 -2.72 10.89 12.08
CA LYS A 309 -3.08 10.64 13.49
C LYS A 309 -3.22 9.15 13.74
N GLN A 310 -2.53 8.66 14.77
CA GLN A 310 -2.56 7.26 15.20
C GLN A 310 -3.72 7.00 16.16
N ALA A 311 -4.11 5.73 16.30
CA ALA A 311 -5.21 5.32 17.16
C ALA A 311 -4.97 5.65 18.65
N ASN A 312 -3.72 5.67 19.08
CA ASN A 312 -3.31 6.06 20.44
C ASN A 312 -3.27 7.59 20.66
N GLY A 313 -3.70 8.39 19.68
CA GLY A 313 -3.68 9.85 19.75
C GLY A 313 -2.39 10.51 19.28
N SER A 314 -1.29 9.76 19.13
CA SER A 314 -0.01 10.29 18.64
C SER A 314 -0.15 10.81 17.21
N GLN A 315 0.59 11.86 16.87
CA GLN A 315 0.67 12.37 15.52
C GLN A 315 2.01 12.01 14.91
N ARG A 316 2.02 11.73 13.62
CA ARG A 316 3.24 11.44 12.86
C ARG A 316 3.20 12.16 11.52
N MET A 317 4.28 12.84 11.20
CA MET A 317 4.55 13.38 9.88
C MET A 317 5.51 12.44 9.14
N VAL A 318 5.14 12.05 7.92
CA VAL A 318 5.95 11.24 7.01
C VAL A 318 6.40 12.14 5.88
N MET A 319 7.69 12.29 5.65
CA MET A 319 8.29 12.98 4.50
C MET A 319 8.89 11.95 3.56
N VAL A 320 8.57 12.04 2.28
CA VAL A 320 9.10 11.18 1.21
C VAL A 320 9.61 12.05 0.08
N GLY A 321 10.74 11.71 -0.53
CA GLY A 321 11.20 12.39 -1.73
C GLY A 321 12.46 11.78 -2.33
N ASN A 322 12.93 12.40 -3.40
CA ASN A 322 14.11 11.98 -4.14
C ASN A 322 15.31 12.87 -3.77
N ARG A 323 16.46 12.25 -3.50
CA ARG A 323 17.73 12.95 -3.33
C ARG A 323 18.50 12.98 -4.65
N ALA A 324 19.23 14.07 -4.88
CA ALA A 324 20.13 14.20 -6.02
C ALA A 324 21.48 13.45 -5.81
N ASP A 325 21.42 12.15 -5.52
CA ASP A 325 22.58 11.27 -5.37
C ASP A 325 22.50 10.12 -6.37
N ASP A 326 23.53 9.93 -7.21
CA ASP A 326 23.59 8.92 -8.27
C ASP A 326 23.53 7.46 -7.76
N ASN A 327 23.87 7.24 -6.48
CA ASN A 327 23.84 5.90 -5.88
C ASN A 327 22.45 5.48 -5.42
N ASP A 328 21.56 6.43 -5.11
CA ASP A 328 20.23 6.11 -4.61
C ASP A 328 19.36 5.49 -5.71
N LYS A 329 18.68 4.39 -5.41
CA LYS A 329 17.73 3.70 -6.31
C LYS A 329 16.26 3.86 -5.88
N THR A 330 16.06 4.50 -4.74
CA THR A 330 14.80 4.55 -3.99
C THR A 330 14.60 5.96 -3.45
N SER A 331 13.35 6.30 -3.16
CA SER A 331 13.02 7.52 -2.42
C SER A 331 13.54 7.41 -0.98
N VAL A 332 13.95 8.54 -0.40
CA VAL A 332 14.28 8.64 1.03
C VAL A 332 13.02 8.92 1.84
N VAL A 333 12.95 8.40 3.05
CA VAL A 333 11.83 8.60 3.96
C VAL A 333 12.33 9.10 5.32
N TRP A 334 11.67 10.14 5.82
CA TRP A 334 11.90 10.69 7.15
C TRP A 334 10.58 10.74 7.92
N ASN A 335 10.61 10.39 9.20
CA ASN A 335 9.43 10.41 10.06
C ASN A 335 9.66 11.30 11.28
N LYS A 336 8.67 12.09 11.66
CA LYS A 336 8.64 12.80 12.94
C LYS A 336 7.38 12.43 13.70
N MET A 337 7.48 12.05 14.97
CA MET A 337 6.34 11.66 15.79
C MET A 337 6.32 12.43 17.11
N TRP A 338 5.15 12.90 17.51
CA TRP A 338 4.91 13.58 18.77
C TRP A 338 3.58 13.16 19.37
N ASN A 339 3.41 13.43 20.66
CA ASN A 339 2.22 13.07 21.43
C ASN A 339 2.09 13.98 22.66
N GLU A 340 1.35 13.58 23.68
CA GLU A 340 1.16 14.38 24.91
C GLU A 340 2.43 14.50 25.77
N ASP A 341 3.37 13.56 25.65
CA ASP A 341 4.60 13.51 26.44
C ASP A 341 5.77 14.26 25.76
N ILE A 342 5.78 14.32 24.43
CA ILE A 342 6.81 15.00 23.62
C ILE A 342 6.11 15.94 22.66
N SER A 343 6.37 17.24 22.78
CA SER A 343 5.76 18.24 21.89
C SER A 343 6.33 18.18 20.47
N GLU A 344 5.57 18.68 19.48
CA GLU A 344 6.02 18.70 18.08
C GLU A 344 7.36 19.42 17.92
N GLY A 345 7.59 20.53 18.64
CA GLY A 345 8.82 21.30 18.55
C GLY A 345 10.05 20.62 19.16
N GLU A 346 9.86 19.60 20.01
CA GLU A 346 10.92 18.83 20.69
C GLU A 346 11.18 17.48 20.02
N ALA A 347 10.22 16.96 19.24
CA ALA A 347 10.37 15.72 18.51
C ALA A 347 11.48 15.80 17.45
N VAL A 348 12.19 14.68 17.27
CA VAL A 348 13.30 14.55 16.32
C VAL A 348 12.79 13.91 15.02
N TRP A 349 13.29 14.37 13.88
CA TRP A 349 13.11 13.67 12.61
C TRP A 349 14.02 12.46 12.53
N MET A 350 13.42 11.32 12.22
CA MET A 350 14.08 10.03 12.12
C MET A 350 14.22 9.61 10.66
N PHE A 351 15.43 9.29 10.23
CA PHE A 351 15.68 8.74 8.90
C PHE A 351 15.32 7.25 8.85
N MET A 352 14.45 6.87 7.93
CA MET A 352 14.10 5.46 7.72
C MET A 352 15.12 4.84 6.77
N ASN A 353 16.19 4.31 7.34
CA ASN A 353 17.28 3.72 6.59
C ASN A 353 16.89 2.41 5.88
N GLN A 354 17.57 2.14 4.78
CA GLN A 354 17.53 0.84 4.15
C GLN A 354 18.56 -0.07 4.79
N THR A 355 18.09 -1.23 5.21
CA THR A 355 18.92 -2.26 5.81
C THR A 355 18.74 -3.55 5.02
N ASP A 356 19.64 -4.52 5.22
CA ASP A 356 19.49 -5.84 4.62
C ASP A 356 18.14 -6.51 5.01
N ASP A 357 17.55 -6.10 6.13
CA ASP A 357 16.28 -6.58 6.65
C ASP A 357 15.06 -5.78 6.13
N ASN A 358 15.24 -4.54 5.67
CA ASN A 358 14.18 -3.72 5.06
C ASN A 358 14.41 -3.48 3.57
N LYS A 359 13.95 -4.44 2.75
CA LYS A 359 14.01 -4.38 1.28
C LYS A 359 12.75 -3.80 0.64
N CYS A 360 11.74 -3.44 1.44
CA CYS A 360 10.44 -3.00 0.98
C CYS A 360 10.45 -1.48 0.83
N THR A 361 11.03 -1.01 -0.26
CA THR A 361 11.36 0.40 -0.48
C THR A 361 10.46 1.04 -1.53
N LEU A 362 10.23 2.34 -1.44
CA LEU A 362 9.60 3.10 -2.51
C LEU A 362 10.64 3.44 -3.59
N PRO A 363 10.42 3.13 -4.88
CA PRO A 363 11.31 3.55 -5.95
C PRO A 363 11.41 5.08 -6.06
N GLN A 364 12.46 5.59 -6.71
CA GLN A 364 12.48 7.01 -7.09
C GLN A 364 11.55 7.23 -8.27
N LEU A 365 10.39 7.85 -8.04
CA LEU A 365 9.43 8.17 -9.09
C LEU A 365 9.52 9.66 -9.44
N GLU A 366 9.48 9.98 -10.73
CA GLU A 366 9.23 11.35 -11.17
C GLU A 366 7.79 11.76 -10.83
N TYR A 367 7.53 13.03 -10.56
CA TYR A 367 6.16 13.52 -10.26
C TYR A 367 5.49 12.72 -9.13
N LEU A 368 6.26 12.41 -8.08
CA LEU A 368 5.77 11.61 -6.95
C LEU A 368 4.53 12.26 -6.34
N ASN A 369 3.48 11.47 -6.21
CA ASN A 369 2.29 11.77 -5.43
C ASN A 369 2.29 10.91 -4.18
N LEU A 370 1.81 11.50 -3.08
CA LEU A 370 1.72 10.87 -1.78
C LEU A 370 0.40 11.32 -1.16
N ILE A 371 -0.49 10.38 -0.86
CA ILE A 371 -1.80 10.64 -0.26
C ILE A 371 -2.00 9.77 0.96
N GLN A 372 -2.70 10.29 1.96
CA GLN A 372 -3.28 9.46 3.01
C GLN A 372 -4.65 9.00 2.51
N TYR A 373 -4.86 7.69 2.46
CA TYR A 373 -6.14 7.13 2.11
C TYR A 373 -6.38 5.88 2.93
N ASP A 374 -7.57 5.76 3.52
CA ASP A 374 -7.97 4.56 4.24
C ASP A 374 -7.07 4.19 5.45
N GLY A 375 -6.40 5.21 6.03
CA GLY A 375 -5.45 5.02 7.13
C GLY A 375 -4.05 4.58 6.69
N LYS A 376 -3.81 4.44 5.38
CA LYS A 376 -2.53 4.04 4.78
C LYS A 376 -1.87 5.21 4.07
N CYS A 377 -0.55 5.15 3.91
CA CYS A 377 0.16 6.02 2.97
C CYS A 377 0.12 5.36 1.58
N MET A 378 -0.33 6.08 0.56
CA MET A 378 -0.31 5.61 -0.82
C MET A 378 0.56 6.53 -1.67
N ALA A 379 1.42 5.93 -2.49
CA ALA A 379 2.35 6.63 -3.36
C ALA A 379 2.28 6.10 -4.79
N PHE A 380 2.38 7.01 -5.75
CA PHE A 380 2.41 6.71 -7.18
C PHE A 380 2.95 7.93 -7.93
N GLY A 381 3.21 7.81 -9.23
CA GLY A 381 3.69 8.94 -10.01
C GLY A 381 4.11 8.53 -11.41
N GLY A 382 5.04 9.29 -11.95
CA GLY A 382 5.74 9.04 -13.21
C GLY A 382 6.64 7.82 -13.16
N ALA A 383 7.42 7.63 -14.22
CA ALA A 383 8.36 6.52 -14.33
C ALA A 383 9.46 6.65 -13.26
N SER A 384 10.21 5.56 -13.05
CA SER A 384 11.43 5.65 -12.26
C SER A 384 12.34 6.75 -12.81
N VAL A 385 12.94 7.55 -11.94
CA VAL A 385 13.96 8.53 -12.33
C VAL A 385 15.03 7.84 -13.18
N ALA A 386 15.45 8.48 -14.27
CA ALA A 386 16.33 7.88 -15.26
C ALA A 386 17.58 7.25 -14.63
N GLY A 387 17.80 5.95 -14.91
CA GLY A 387 18.93 5.17 -14.37
C GLY A 387 18.77 4.70 -12.91
N LYS A 388 17.65 5.00 -12.25
CA LYS A 388 17.39 4.64 -10.85
C LYS A 388 16.46 3.44 -10.65
N GLY A 389 15.68 3.08 -11.67
CA GLY A 389 14.77 1.93 -11.64
C GLY A 389 14.20 1.61 -13.02
N THR A 390 13.19 0.74 -13.06
CA THR A 390 12.54 0.26 -14.29
C THR A 390 11.02 0.38 -14.27
N ASP A 391 10.44 1.06 -13.27
CA ASP A 391 9.00 1.22 -13.16
C ASP A 391 8.49 2.21 -14.21
N ASN A 392 7.38 1.84 -14.87
CA ASN A 392 6.72 2.74 -15.81
C ASN A 392 5.84 3.75 -15.06
N ALA A 393 5.59 4.89 -15.67
CA ALA A 393 4.66 5.87 -15.14
C ALA A 393 3.27 5.29 -14.93
N MET A 394 2.63 5.64 -13.82
CA MET A 394 1.25 5.26 -13.48
C MET A 394 0.99 3.74 -13.57
N ASP A 395 2.01 2.92 -13.30
CA ASP A 395 1.94 1.46 -13.46
C ASP A 395 1.58 0.74 -12.15
N ALA A 396 1.96 1.32 -11.00
CA ALA A 396 1.74 0.71 -9.70
C ALA A 396 1.35 1.75 -8.65
N LEU A 397 0.45 1.34 -7.76
CA LEU A 397 0.20 2.01 -6.50
C LEU A 397 1.04 1.34 -5.42
N TYR A 398 1.86 2.12 -4.73
CA TYR A 398 2.65 1.67 -3.59
C TYR A 398 1.91 2.03 -2.31
N VAL A 399 1.84 1.09 -1.38
CA VAL A 399 1.14 1.26 -0.10
C VAL A 399 2.12 1.00 1.04
N SER A 400 2.03 1.83 2.06
CA SER A 400 2.66 1.65 3.36
C SER A 400 1.61 1.70 4.46
N GLU A 401 1.56 0.63 5.25
CA GLU A 401 0.66 0.50 6.41
C GLU A 401 1.35 0.88 7.73
N ASP A 402 2.67 1.07 7.68
CA ASP A 402 3.54 1.32 8.83
C ASP A 402 4.16 2.72 8.78
N TYR A 403 3.43 3.69 8.23
CA TYR A 403 3.79 5.10 8.22
C TYR A 403 5.09 5.38 7.45
N GLY A 404 5.23 4.81 6.26
CA GLY A 404 6.32 5.04 5.32
C GLY A 404 7.57 4.19 5.56
N ILE A 405 7.57 3.26 6.52
CA ILE A 405 8.75 2.44 6.85
C ILE A 405 8.97 1.36 5.77
N SER A 406 7.90 0.65 5.39
CA SER A 406 7.90 -0.33 4.32
C SER A 406 6.87 0.01 3.25
N TRP A 407 7.24 -0.23 1.99
CA TRP A 407 6.42 0.06 0.81
C TRP A 407 6.27 -1.18 -0.06
N HIS A 408 5.04 -1.46 -0.44
CA HIS A 408 4.68 -2.61 -1.26
C HIS A 408 3.82 -2.18 -2.43
N LYS A 409 4.01 -2.79 -3.61
CA LYS A 409 3.02 -2.69 -4.68
C LYS A 409 1.73 -3.35 -4.20
N ASP A 410 0.64 -2.63 -4.24
CA ASP A 410 -0.66 -3.19 -3.89
C ASP A 410 -1.19 -4.04 -5.05
N SER A 411 -1.62 -5.26 -4.75
CA SER A 411 -2.16 -6.20 -5.77
C SER A 411 -3.66 -6.03 -6.01
N GLU A 412 -4.33 -5.19 -5.24
CA GLU A 412 -5.77 -4.97 -5.27
C GLU A 412 -6.13 -3.54 -5.68
N LEU A 413 -5.42 -2.58 -5.09
CA LEU A 413 -5.54 -1.18 -5.41
C LEU A 413 -4.65 -0.87 -6.62
N HIS A 414 -5.29 -0.66 -7.75
CA HIS A 414 -4.63 -0.31 -8.99
C HIS A 414 -4.86 1.16 -9.31
N LEU A 415 -4.00 1.76 -10.13
CA LEU A 415 -4.25 3.05 -10.76
C LEU A 415 -5.19 2.88 -11.98
N PRO A 416 -5.76 3.96 -12.55
CA PRO A 416 -6.48 3.87 -13.81
C PRO A 416 -5.59 3.26 -14.89
N VAL A 417 -5.99 2.10 -15.44
CA VAL A 417 -5.19 1.35 -16.43
C VAL A 417 -4.89 2.20 -17.67
N GLN A 418 -5.82 3.10 -18.03
CA GLN A 418 -5.69 4.02 -19.16
C GLN A 418 -4.60 5.08 -18.95
N LEU A 419 -4.20 5.35 -17.71
CA LEU A 419 -3.10 6.27 -17.41
C LEU A 419 -1.74 5.58 -17.44
N LYS A 420 -1.66 4.25 -17.58
CA LYS A 420 -0.38 3.53 -17.61
C LYS A 420 0.52 4.06 -18.74
N GLY A 421 1.73 4.47 -18.38
CA GLY A 421 2.72 5.05 -19.28
C GLY A 421 2.53 6.54 -19.58
N VAL A 422 1.52 7.20 -18.99
CA VAL A 422 1.34 8.65 -19.10
C VAL A 422 2.48 9.35 -18.38
N ASN A 423 3.30 10.07 -19.15
CA ASN A 423 4.41 10.87 -18.65
C ASN A 423 4.03 12.36 -18.57
N GLY A 424 4.73 13.10 -17.73
CA GLY A 424 4.50 14.52 -17.48
C GLY A 424 3.87 14.75 -16.11
N PRO A 425 3.45 16.00 -15.81
CA PRO A 425 2.93 16.34 -14.49
C PRO A 425 1.71 15.50 -14.13
N ILE A 426 1.82 14.83 -12.97
CA ILE A 426 0.76 14.05 -12.36
C ILE A 426 0.49 14.68 -11.00
N SER A 427 -0.79 14.87 -10.68
CA SER A 427 -1.19 15.34 -9.36
C SER A 427 -2.42 14.62 -8.86
N SER A 428 -2.53 14.51 -7.55
CA SER A 428 -3.70 13.94 -6.89
C SER A 428 -4.14 14.70 -5.66
N VAL A 429 -5.40 14.55 -5.30
CA VAL A 429 -5.99 15.03 -4.04
C VAL A 429 -7.10 14.10 -3.60
N VAL A 430 -7.33 13.99 -2.30
CA VAL A 430 -8.49 13.28 -1.74
C VAL A 430 -9.47 14.33 -1.22
N ASP A 431 -10.73 14.28 -1.63
CA ASP A 431 -11.75 15.20 -1.16
C ASP A 431 -12.42 14.74 0.15
N SER A 432 -13.30 15.58 0.68
CA SER A 432 -14.03 15.30 1.93
C SER A 432 -14.97 14.09 1.84
N ASP A 433 -15.34 13.66 0.63
CA ASP A 433 -16.21 12.51 0.39
C ASP A 433 -15.41 11.21 0.22
N ASN A 434 -14.10 11.25 0.53
CA ASN A 434 -13.13 10.18 0.34
C ASN A 434 -12.97 9.76 -1.12
N VAL A 435 -13.16 10.67 -2.07
CA VAL A 435 -12.86 10.43 -3.48
C VAL A 435 -11.41 10.83 -3.74
N ILE A 436 -10.63 9.89 -4.26
CA ILE A 436 -9.30 10.18 -4.82
C ILE A 436 -9.51 10.76 -6.21
N TRP A 437 -8.92 11.92 -6.46
CA TRP A 437 -8.83 12.54 -7.78
C TRP A 437 -7.40 12.42 -8.30
N ILE A 438 -7.25 12.00 -9.56
CA ILE A 438 -5.97 11.98 -10.29
C ILE A 438 -6.14 12.83 -11.54
N ILE A 439 -5.22 13.77 -11.72
CA ILE A 439 -5.13 14.62 -12.91
C ILE A 439 -3.83 14.27 -13.61
N ALA A 440 -3.91 13.86 -14.87
CA ALA A 440 -2.74 13.52 -15.70
C ALA A 440 -3.09 13.67 -17.18
N ASN A 441 -2.18 14.25 -17.98
CA ASN A 441 -2.38 14.45 -19.43
C ASN A 441 -3.69 15.20 -19.79
N GLY A 442 -4.10 16.12 -18.91
CA GLY A 442 -5.37 16.85 -18.99
C GLY A 442 -6.64 15.98 -18.91
N GLU A 443 -6.51 14.71 -18.51
CA GLU A 443 -7.63 13.87 -18.09
C GLU A 443 -7.82 13.97 -16.57
N VAL A 444 -9.06 13.78 -16.12
CA VAL A 444 -9.43 13.81 -14.70
C VAL A 444 -10.10 12.48 -14.37
N TRP A 445 -9.53 11.79 -13.38
CA TRP A 445 -9.99 10.49 -12.92
C TRP A 445 -10.41 10.58 -11.47
N ARG A 446 -11.48 9.85 -11.13
CA ARG A 446 -11.94 9.73 -9.76
C ARG A 446 -12.04 8.27 -9.35
N GLY A 447 -11.63 7.95 -8.13
CA GLY A 447 -11.72 6.64 -7.54
C GLY A 447 -12.16 6.72 -6.10
N LYS A 448 -12.92 5.73 -5.64
CA LYS A 448 -13.30 5.61 -4.23
C LYS A 448 -13.32 4.15 -3.80
N LEU A 449 -12.78 3.86 -2.61
CA LEU A 449 -12.86 2.56 -1.98
C LEU A 449 -14.32 2.28 -1.60
N ASN A 450 -14.88 1.16 -2.04
CA ASN A 450 -16.28 0.82 -1.81
C ASN A 450 -16.65 0.78 -0.31
N ARG A 451 -15.74 0.34 0.56
CA ARG A 451 -15.99 0.34 2.01
C ARG A 451 -16.15 1.72 2.62
N LEU A 452 -15.72 2.78 1.93
CA LEU A 452 -15.90 4.17 2.34
C LEU A 452 -17.22 4.78 1.82
N ASP A 453 -18.05 4.02 1.10
CA ASP A 453 -19.43 4.41 0.75
C ASP A 453 -20.44 4.05 1.84
N PHE A 454 -20.11 3.10 2.71
CA PHE A 454 -20.95 2.80 3.87
C PHE A 454 -20.66 3.86 4.92
N GLU A 455 -21.54 4.86 5.05
CA GLU A 455 -21.63 5.62 6.29
C GLU A 455 -21.65 4.61 7.45
N ARG A 456 -20.82 4.83 8.47
CA ARG A 456 -21.04 4.17 9.76
C ARG A 456 -22.45 4.59 10.21
N GLN A 457 -23.45 3.75 9.95
CA GLN A 457 -24.77 3.84 10.56
C GLN A 457 -24.68 3.62 12.07
#